data_AF-A0A950XVZ6-F1
#
_entry.id   AF-A0A950XVZ6-F1
#
_cell.length_a   1.000
_cell.length_b   1.000
_cell.length_c   1.000
_cell.angle_alpha   90.00
_cell.angle_beta   90.00
_cell.angle_gamma   90.00
#
_symmetry.space_group_name_H-M   'P 1'
#
loop_
_entity.id
_entity.type
_entity.pdbx_description
1 polymer ?
#
loop_
_entity_poly.entity_id
_entity_poly.type
_entity_poly.pdbx_seq_one_letter_code
_entity_poly.pdbx_strand_id
1 'polypeptide(L)'
;MAPGRPRTPLACATILAAMAAQCWGADWLRIRTPHLEVLTDAGEKTGRSALNRLEDIRRVLDARNTRPLPLRVFVFANEKEFRAYAENSIVDGFYQSGVERDFIVLHAGANLSREVAHEYIHWIMDRGLPLWFEEGTAELYSNLDFQRGQTIAGAPIPRHLATLASQPWLTAGELLRASRASPFYGEQTLAGVFYAESWALAHMLNLAPGWRDEMPVFAAALASGGDQDEAFRAAFGKTMEQAVAELRLYVGRLHSVSLDAAPQLSPDRQTTERITPIEGILARADLALHVHNIELARAWFENAEKLRPDSPEAESGLGTLALAEGRRDRAKAHFERAIDMGSKDPAAYFELAMLLRESGSPARVGELLARAITADPNFGEAHFILGTEATDDGDYEAAIDHLRAATRAMPARSYVWYALAFAQMKLGQIGEARASAARALRTAATPEEEGMAAALWESMAN
;
A
#
# COMPACT_ATOMS: atom_id res chain seq x y z
N MET A 1 -78.16 -4.87 5.40
CA MET A 1 -76.91 -4.37 6.01
C MET A 1 -75.89 -5.51 5.98
N ALA A 2 -74.87 -5.41 5.13
CA ALA A 2 -73.80 -6.41 5.03
C ALA A 2 -72.61 -5.98 5.91
N PRO A 3 -71.96 -6.90 6.66
CA PRO A 3 -70.76 -6.56 7.43
C PRO A 3 -69.50 -6.64 6.54
N GLY A 4 -68.66 -5.60 6.65
CA GLY A 4 -67.43 -5.44 5.90
C GLY A 4 -66.32 -6.42 6.29
N ARG A 5 -65.49 -6.78 5.31
CA ARG A 5 -64.27 -7.59 5.48
C ARG A 5 -63.18 -6.80 6.24
N PRO A 6 -62.31 -7.46 7.02
CA PRO A 6 -61.13 -6.83 7.59
C PRO A 6 -60.06 -6.61 6.50
N ARG A 7 -59.44 -5.41 6.50
CA ARG A 7 -58.25 -5.11 5.70
C ARG A 7 -57.01 -5.66 6.40
N THR A 8 -56.28 -6.53 5.71
CA THR A 8 -54.95 -7.00 6.09
C THR A 8 -53.90 -5.88 5.91
N PRO A 9 -52.99 -5.63 6.86
CA PRO A 9 -51.79 -4.84 6.60
C PRO A 9 -50.66 -5.82 6.23
N LEU A 10 -50.58 -6.23 4.96
CA LEU A 10 -49.50 -7.13 4.50
C LEU A 10 -48.80 -6.65 3.21
N ALA A 11 -48.90 -5.35 2.91
CA ALA A 11 -48.31 -4.78 1.69
C ALA A 11 -47.17 -3.77 1.93
N CYS A 12 -46.98 -3.25 3.16
CA CYS A 12 -45.87 -2.31 3.44
C CYS A 12 -44.56 -3.00 3.85
N ALA A 13 -44.60 -4.19 4.45
CA ALA A 13 -43.39 -4.90 4.89
C ALA A 13 -42.65 -5.60 3.72
N THR A 14 -43.37 -6.02 2.69
CA THR A 14 -42.80 -6.70 1.51
C THR A 14 -42.16 -5.75 0.51
N ILE A 15 -42.63 -4.49 0.43
CA ILE A 15 -42.02 -3.48 -0.47
C ILE A 15 -40.72 -2.91 0.13
N LEU A 16 -40.60 -2.80 1.46
CA LEU A 16 -39.35 -2.39 2.12
C LEU A 16 -38.27 -3.49 2.05
N ALA A 17 -38.64 -4.77 2.09
CA ALA A 17 -37.70 -5.88 1.89
C ALA A 17 -37.23 -6.00 0.42
N ALA A 18 -38.08 -5.66 -0.55
CA ALA A 18 -37.71 -5.65 -1.96
C ALA A 18 -36.77 -4.48 -2.33
N MET A 19 -36.87 -3.33 -1.66
CA MET A 19 -35.89 -2.24 -1.82
C MET A 19 -34.56 -2.53 -1.13
N ALA A 20 -34.53 -3.32 -0.05
CA ALA A 20 -33.29 -3.78 0.57
C ALA A 20 -32.54 -4.82 -0.29
N ALA A 21 -33.25 -5.64 -1.07
CA ALA A 21 -32.66 -6.58 -2.02
C ALA A 21 -32.04 -5.88 -3.25
N GLN A 22 -32.39 -4.62 -3.52
CA GLN A 22 -31.87 -3.83 -4.63
C GLN A 22 -30.50 -3.18 -4.35
N CYS A 23 -29.98 -3.29 -3.13
CA CYS A 23 -28.78 -2.56 -2.67
C CYS A 23 -27.54 -3.45 -2.47
N TRP A 24 -27.60 -4.75 -2.76
CA TRP A 24 -26.46 -5.66 -2.57
C TRP A 24 -25.57 -5.83 -3.80
N GLY A 25 -26.06 -5.47 -4.98
CA GLY A 25 -25.48 -5.84 -6.28
C GLY A 25 -25.06 -4.66 -7.13
N ALA A 26 -24.01 -3.95 -6.73
CA ALA A 26 -23.13 -3.43 -7.77
C ALA A 26 -22.52 -4.67 -8.45
N ASP A 27 -22.63 -4.77 -9.78
CA ASP A 27 -22.06 -5.87 -10.57
C ASP A 27 -20.52 -5.73 -10.56
N TRP A 28 -19.90 -6.08 -9.42
CA TRP A 28 -18.46 -6.00 -9.27
C TRP A 28 -17.77 -6.99 -10.21
N LEU A 29 -16.78 -6.48 -10.92
CA LEU A 29 -15.90 -7.23 -11.79
C LEU A 29 -14.53 -7.32 -11.15
N ARG A 30 -13.91 -8.48 -11.25
CA ARG A 30 -12.49 -8.68 -10.99
C ARG A 30 -11.79 -8.80 -12.34
N ILE A 31 -10.86 -7.89 -12.59
CA ILE A 31 -10.05 -7.84 -13.81
C ILE A 31 -8.59 -8.04 -13.40
N ARG A 32 -7.92 -9.03 -13.99
CA ARG A 32 -6.58 -9.45 -13.58
C ARG A 32 -5.62 -9.57 -14.74
N THR A 33 -4.36 -9.26 -14.45
CA THR A 33 -3.17 -9.74 -15.16
C THR A 33 -2.42 -10.74 -14.25
N PRO A 34 -1.29 -11.32 -14.68
CA PRO A 34 -0.42 -12.09 -13.78
C PRO A 34 0.19 -11.29 -12.62
N HIS A 35 0.03 -9.96 -12.58
CA HIS A 35 0.72 -9.08 -11.64
C HIS A 35 -0.23 -8.23 -10.79
N LEU A 36 -1.38 -7.85 -11.36
CA LEU A 36 -2.26 -6.85 -10.77
C LEU A 36 -3.73 -7.27 -10.83
N GLU A 37 -4.50 -6.80 -9.85
CA GLU A 37 -5.94 -7.02 -9.73
C GLU A 37 -6.67 -5.68 -9.56
N VAL A 38 -7.71 -5.47 -10.37
CA VAL A 38 -8.68 -4.38 -10.21
C VAL A 38 -10.05 -5.00 -9.88
N LEU A 39 -10.64 -4.55 -8.77
CA LEU A 39 -12.06 -4.72 -8.47
C LEU A 39 -12.80 -3.44 -8.87
N THR A 40 -13.88 -3.57 -9.65
CA THR A 40 -14.64 -2.39 -10.10
C THR A 40 -16.12 -2.67 -10.27
N ASP A 41 -16.96 -1.68 -9.95
CA ASP A 41 -18.37 -1.61 -10.36
C ASP A 41 -18.60 -0.58 -11.48
N ALA A 42 -17.58 0.21 -11.86
CA ALA A 42 -17.59 1.18 -12.96
C ALA A 42 -17.59 0.56 -14.37
N GLY A 43 -17.77 -0.76 -14.48
CA GLY A 43 -17.85 -1.51 -15.71
C GLY A 43 -16.50 -1.94 -16.30
N GLU A 44 -16.54 -2.94 -17.18
CA GLU A 44 -15.33 -3.60 -17.69
C GLU A 44 -14.40 -2.65 -18.44
N LYS A 45 -14.95 -1.74 -19.26
CA LYS A 45 -14.14 -0.78 -20.02
C LYS A 45 -13.30 0.10 -19.10
N THR A 46 -13.90 0.63 -18.05
CA THR A 46 -13.25 1.50 -17.07
C THR A 46 -12.20 0.73 -16.28
N GLY A 47 -12.55 -0.45 -15.75
CA GLY A 47 -11.60 -1.28 -15.01
C GLY A 47 -10.42 -1.75 -15.86
N ARG A 48 -10.64 -2.14 -17.13
CA ARG A 48 -9.54 -2.46 -18.06
C ARG A 48 -8.67 -1.25 -18.35
N SER A 49 -9.25 -0.06 -18.49
CA SER A 49 -8.48 1.17 -18.68
C SER A 49 -7.56 1.44 -17.49
N ALA A 50 -8.07 1.30 -16.26
CA ALA A 50 -7.27 1.45 -15.05
C ALA A 50 -6.18 0.37 -14.95
N LEU A 51 -6.52 -0.90 -15.19
CA LEU A 51 -5.57 -2.01 -15.16
C LEU A 51 -4.46 -1.86 -16.20
N ASN A 52 -4.80 -1.52 -17.44
CA ASN A 52 -3.84 -1.27 -18.50
C ASN A 52 -2.87 -0.16 -18.11
N ARG A 53 -3.41 0.93 -17.54
CA ARG A 53 -2.60 2.05 -17.10
C ARG A 53 -1.61 1.64 -16.01
N LEU A 54 -2.03 0.85 -15.04
CA LEU A 54 -1.12 0.31 -14.01
C LEU A 54 -0.01 -0.56 -14.63
N GLU A 55 -0.36 -1.47 -15.55
CA GLU A 55 0.62 -2.31 -16.25
C GLU A 55 1.61 -1.50 -17.08
N ASP A 56 1.15 -0.42 -17.69
CA ASP A 56 2.01 0.46 -18.48
C ASP A 56 3.05 1.16 -17.59
N ILE A 57 2.64 1.65 -16.42
CA ILE A 57 3.58 2.21 -15.43
C ILE A 57 4.52 1.13 -14.90
N ARG A 58 3.99 -0.06 -14.55
CA ARG A 58 4.78 -1.20 -14.04
C ARG A 58 5.87 -1.62 -15.02
N ARG A 59 5.58 -1.66 -16.32
CA ARG A 59 6.56 -2.01 -17.36
C ARG A 59 7.74 -1.04 -17.42
N VAL A 60 7.50 0.23 -17.13
CA VAL A 60 8.53 1.29 -17.21
C VAL A 60 9.32 1.40 -15.91
N LEU A 61 8.63 1.42 -14.77
CA LEU A 61 9.24 1.73 -13.47
C LEU A 61 9.60 0.49 -12.65
N ASP A 62 8.99 -0.65 -12.96
CA ASP A 62 8.82 -1.73 -11.99
C ASP A 62 9.33 -3.10 -12.46
N ALA A 63 10.24 -3.11 -13.44
CA ALA A 63 10.78 -4.35 -14.04
C ALA A 63 11.53 -5.27 -13.05
N ARG A 64 11.77 -4.82 -11.80
CA ARG A 64 12.45 -5.60 -10.76
C ARG A 64 11.64 -5.77 -9.45
N ASN A 65 10.38 -5.33 -9.37
CA ASN A 65 9.72 -5.13 -8.06
C ASN A 65 9.72 -6.37 -7.18
N THR A 66 10.15 -6.16 -5.94
CA THR A 66 10.14 -7.14 -4.85
C THR A 66 9.29 -6.60 -3.70
N ARG A 67 8.16 -5.94 -3.99
CA ARG A 67 7.17 -5.59 -2.96
C ARG A 67 6.61 -6.89 -2.38
N PRO A 68 6.59 -7.06 -1.05
CA PRO A 68 6.21 -8.34 -0.46
C PRO A 68 4.69 -8.55 -0.43
N LEU A 69 3.90 -7.47 -0.33
CA LEU A 69 2.45 -7.56 -0.20
C LEU A 69 1.74 -7.47 -1.57
N PRO A 70 0.70 -8.28 -1.81
CA PRO A 70 -0.17 -8.13 -2.96
C PRO A 70 -0.86 -6.76 -2.95
N LEU A 71 -1.10 -6.19 -4.14
CA LEU A 71 -1.86 -4.95 -4.32
C LEU A 71 -3.26 -5.27 -4.83
N ARG A 72 -4.29 -4.64 -4.26
CA ARG A 72 -5.66 -4.64 -4.78
C ARG A 72 -6.13 -3.23 -5.08
N VAL A 73 -6.61 -3.02 -6.30
CA VAL A 73 -7.11 -1.72 -6.73
C VAL A 73 -8.63 -1.73 -6.78
N PHE A 74 -9.28 -0.78 -6.11
CA PHE A 74 -10.71 -0.54 -6.19
C PHE A 74 -11.00 0.65 -7.11
N VAL A 75 -11.93 0.48 -8.04
CA VAL A 75 -12.45 1.57 -8.89
C VAL A 75 -13.96 1.64 -8.75
N PHE A 76 -14.42 2.60 -7.96
CA PHE A 76 -15.82 2.86 -7.65
C PHE A 76 -16.49 3.71 -8.72
N ALA A 77 -17.65 3.30 -9.21
CA ALA A 77 -18.49 4.06 -10.13
C ALA A 77 -19.13 5.27 -9.45
N ASN A 78 -19.49 5.12 -8.18
CA ASN A 78 -20.27 6.08 -7.42
C ASN A 78 -19.38 6.86 -6.45
N GLU A 79 -19.31 8.18 -6.62
CA GLU A 79 -18.52 9.04 -5.75
C GLU A 79 -18.92 8.94 -4.28
N LYS A 80 -20.23 8.86 -3.96
CA LYS A 80 -20.69 8.76 -2.57
C LYS A 80 -20.20 7.47 -1.89
N GLU A 81 -20.18 6.36 -2.63
CA GLU A 81 -19.64 5.10 -2.09
C GLU A 81 -18.13 5.19 -1.89
N PHE A 82 -17.39 5.75 -2.85
CA PHE A 82 -15.95 6.01 -2.71
C PHE A 82 -15.64 6.88 -1.47
N ARG A 83 -16.37 7.99 -1.30
CA ARG A 83 -16.17 8.94 -0.19
C ARG A 83 -16.44 8.33 1.19
N ALA A 84 -17.17 7.20 1.27
CA ALA A 84 -17.34 6.48 2.53
C ALA A 84 -16.03 5.84 3.04
N TYR A 85 -15.07 5.57 2.15
CA TYR A 85 -13.73 5.06 2.51
C TYR A 85 -12.68 6.17 2.61
N ALA A 86 -12.88 7.27 1.89
CA ALA A 86 -11.91 8.36 1.78
C ALA A 86 -12.20 9.52 2.77
N GLU A 87 -12.61 9.23 4.00
CA GLU A 87 -13.11 10.25 4.94
C GLU A 87 -12.12 11.41 5.09
N ASN A 88 -12.59 12.64 4.83
CA ASN A 88 -11.82 13.91 4.80
C ASN A 88 -10.87 14.12 3.61
N SER A 89 -10.91 13.27 2.59
CA SER A 89 -10.07 13.41 1.41
C SER A 89 -10.75 14.18 0.27
N ILE A 90 -10.06 15.20 -0.26
CA ILE A 90 -10.47 15.98 -1.44
C ILE A 90 -10.03 15.27 -2.75
N VAL A 91 -9.17 14.25 -2.65
CA VAL A 91 -8.61 13.58 -3.83
C VAL A 91 -9.54 12.48 -4.36
N ASP A 92 -9.46 12.21 -5.66
CA ASP A 92 -10.28 11.21 -6.38
C ASP A 92 -9.66 9.80 -6.37
N GLY A 93 -8.54 9.64 -5.66
CA GLY A 93 -7.94 8.35 -5.33
C GLY A 93 -6.99 8.46 -4.14
N PHE A 94 -6.67 7.33 -3.51
CA PHE A 94 -5.67 7.26 -2.45
C PHE A 94 -5.05 5.86 -2.34
N TYR A 95 -3.82 5.82 -1.84
CA TYR A 95 -3.12 4.64 -1.39
C TYR A 95 -3.35 4.39 0.11
N GLN A 96 -3.58 3.13 0.48
CA GLN A 96 -3.66 2.66 1.86
C GLN A 96 -2.85 1.38 2.01
N SER A 97 -1.83 1.40 2.87
CA SER A 97 -1.06 0.20 3.19
C SER A 97 -1.81 -0.70 4.18
N GLY A 98 -1.58 -2.00 4.10
CA GLY A 98 -2.11 -2.98 5.04
C GLY A 98 -1.06 -3.97 5.52
N VAL A 99 -1.48 -4.95 6.33
CA VAL A 99 -0.58 -5.96 6.90
C VAL A 99 -0.36 -7.09 5.88
N GLU A 100 -1.42 -7.57 5.25
CA GLU A 100 -1.36 -8.68 4.28
C GLU A 100 -1.47 -8.23 2.83
N ARG A 101 -1.88 -6.98 2.60
CA ARG A 101 -2.20 -6.45 1.28
C ARG A 101 -2.21 -4.93 1.32
N ASP A 102 -1.80 -4.34 0.21
CA ASP A 102 -1.92 -2.91 -0.04
C ASP A 102 -3.15 -2.59 -0.91
N PHE A 103 -3.67 -1.37 -0.77
CA PHE A 103 -4.84 -0.90 -1.48
C PHE A 103 -4.57 0.39 -2.24
N ILE A 104 -5.08 0.47 -3.47
CA ILE A 104 -5.33 1.74 -4.14
C ILE A 104 -6.83 1.84 -4.35
N VAL A 105 -7.42 2.96 -3.98
CA VAL A 105 -8.86 3.17 -4.03
C VAL A 105 -9.14 4.41 -4.84
N LEU A 106 -9.99 4.30 -5.86
CA LEU A 106 -10.24 5.36 -6.84
C LEU A 106 -11.73 5.52 -7.11
N HIS A 107 -12.13 6.73 -7.46
CA HIS A 107 -13.41 7.01 -8.11
C HIS A 107 -13.23 7.04 -9.64
N ALA A 108 -14.23 6.55 -10.39
CA ALA A 108 -14.23 6.48 -11.85
C ALA A 108 -14.45 7.86 -12.53
N GLY A 109 -13.62 8.85 -12.19
CA GLY A 109 -13.68 10.20 -12.71
C GLY A 109 -13.00 10.38 -14.07
N ALA A 110 -13.07 11.61 -14.60
CA ALA A 110 -12.46 11.98 -15.89
C ALA A 110 -10.93 11.81 -15.91
N ASN A 111 -10.29 11.83 -14.74
CA ASN A 111 -8.84 11.79 -14.57
C ASN A 111 -8.31 10.42 -14.11
N LEU A 112 -9.16 9.39 -14.08
CA LEU A 112 -8.85 8.05 -13.55
C LEU A 112 -7.48 7.50 -14.03
N SER A 113 -7.14 7.68 -15.30
CA SER A 113 -5.87 7.21 -15.88
C SER A 113 -4.65 7.88 -15.23
N ARG A 114 -4.74 9.16 -14.90
CA ARG A 114 -3.65 9.87 -14.23
C ARG A 114 -3.60 9.52 -12.74
N GLU A 115 -4.76 9.48 -12.09
CA GLU A 115 -4.89 9.19 -10.66
C GLU A 115 -4.41 7.78 -10.32
N VAL A 116 -4.85 6.77 -11.07
CA VAL A 116 -4.41 5.38 -10.86
C VAL A 116 -2.89 5.26 -11.02
N ALA A 117 -2.30 5.98 -11.97
CA ALA A 117 -0.86 5.99 -12.18
C ALA A 117 -0.13 6.70 -11.03
N HIS A 118 -0.65 7.83 -10.57
CA HIS A 118 -0.09 8.60 -9.45
C HIS A 118 -0.05 7.77 -8.17
N GLU A 119 -1.17 7.18 -7.75
CA GLU A 119 -1.24 6.32 -6.55
C GLU A 119 -0.35 5.08 -6.68
N TYR A 120 -0.26 4.51 -7.88
CA TYR A 120 0.61 3.36 -8.12
C TYR A 120 2.09 3.71 -8.01
N ILE A 121 2.49 4.92 -8.43
CA ILE A 121 3.87 5.38 -8.24
C ILE A 121 4.17 5.58 -6.76
N HIS A 122 3.24 6.13 -5.97
CA HIS A 122 3.39 6.16 -4.52
C HIS A 122 3.58 4.76 -3.94
N TRP A 123 2.75 3.80 -4.36
CA TRP A 123 2.89 2.41 -3.93
C TRP A 123 4.23 1.81 -4.33
N ILE A 124 4.78 2.09 -5.52
CA ILE A 124 6.13 1.63 -5.90
C ILE A 124 7.20 2.30 -5.03
N MET A 125 7.07 3.60 -4.79
CA MET A 125 8.12 4.44 -4.21
C MET A 125 8.18 4.47 -2.68
N ASP A 126 7.12 4.11 -1.97
CA ASP A 126 6.99 4.17 -0.51
C ASP A 126 8.21 3.55 0.23
N ARG A 127 9.23 4.37 0.47
CA ARG A 127 10.57 4.02 0.98
C ARG A 127 11.10 5.09 1.96
N GLY A 128 10.22 5.92 2.52
CA GLY A 128 10.64 7.04 3.38
C GLY A 128 11.47 8.08 2.62
N LEU A 129 11.12 8.34 1.35
CA LEU A 129 11.79 9.36 0.55
C LEU A 129 11.28 10.75 0.95
N PRO A 130 12.04 11.83 0.67
CA PRO A 130 11.55 13.19 0.91
C PRO A 130 10.25 13.47 0.15
N LEU A 131 9.31 14.15 0.81
CA LEU A 131 7.97 14.37 0.26
C LEU A 131 7.99 15.03 -1.14
N TRP A 132 8.81 16.06 -1.34
CA TRP A 132 8.91 16.74 -2.64
C TRP A 132 9.36 15.78 -3.75
N PHE A 133 10.21 14.80 -3.42
CA PHE A 133 10.72 13.85 -4.39
C PHE A 133 9.68 12.78 -4.69
N GLU A 134 8.96 12.28 -3.68
CA GLU A 134 7.84 11.34 -3.85
C GLU A 134 6.74 11.95 -4.73
N GLU A 135 6.21 13.11 -4.34
CA GLU A 135 5.12 13.78 -5.04
C GLU A 135 5.53 14.24 -6.44
N GLY A 136 6.74 14.82 -6.57
CA GLY A 136 7.26 15.27 -7.86
C GLY A 136 7.45 14.13 -8.85
N THR A 137 7.94 12.98 -8.38
CA THR A 137 8.16 11.79 -9.21
C THR A 137 6.83 11.14 -9.60
N ALA A 138 5.87 11.05 -8.66
CA ALA A 138 4.51 10.60 -8.95
C ALA A 138 3.82 11.49 -9.98
N GLU A 139 3.94 12.81 -9.84
CA GLU A 139 3.45 13.79 -10.82
C GLU A 139 4.10 13.64 -12.21
N LEU A 140 5.42 13.44 -12.26
CA LEU A 140 6.16 13.26 -13.51
C LEU A 140 5.72 12.02 -14.27
N TYR A 141 5.76 10.86 -13.61
CA TYR A 141 5.52 9.57 -14.28
C TYR A 141 4.03 9.23 -14.39
N SER A 142 3.14 9.85 -13.59
CA SER A 142 1.68 9.69 -13.79
C SER A 142 1.19 10.21 -15.13
N ASN A 143 2.01 11.03 -15.81
CA ASN A 143 1.75 11.56 -17.14
C ASN A 143 2.58 10.87 -18.25
N LEU A 144 3.09 9.66 -18.01
CA LEU A 144 3.72 8.85 -19.06
C LEU A 144 2.76 8.64 -20.23
N ASP A 145 3.24 8.87 -21.45
CA ASP A 145 2.47 8.71 -22.67
C ASP A 145 3.09 7.60 -23.54
N PHE A 146 2.25 6.78 -24.16
CA PHE A 146 2.67 5.61 -24.92
C PHE A 146 2.21 5.79 -26.36
N GLN A 147 3.13 6.20 -27.23
CA GLN A 147 2.84 6.52 -28.62
C GLN A 147 3.67 5.66 -29.57
N ARG A 148 3.01 4.90 -30.46
CA ARG A 148 3.66 4.21 -31.62
C ARG A 148 4.93 3.43 -31.27
N GLY A 149 4.95 2.73 -30.13
CA GLY A 149 6.09 1.94 -29.66
C GLY A 149 7.18 2.74 -28.92
N GLN A 150 6.94 4.02 -28.63
CA GLN A 150 7.77 4.86 -27.78
C GLN A 150 7.04 5.17 -26.47
N THR A 151 7.81 5.23 -25.39
CA THR A 151 7.36 5.75 -24.10
C THR A 151 7.87 7.17 -23.97
N ILE A 152 6.97 8.14 -23.80
CA ILE A 152 7.27 9.55 -23.69
C ILE A 152 7.05 9.98 -22.24
N ALA A 153 8.09 10.52 -21.62
CA ALA A 153 8.05 11.09 -20.28
C ALA A 153 8.17 12.60 -20.31
N GLY A 154 7.65 13.26 -19.27
CA GLY A 154 7.87 14.69 -19.07
C GLY A 154 7.05 15.60 -19.98
N ALA A 155 5.88 15.15 -20.45
CA ALA A 155 4.93 16.06 -21.09
C ALA A 155 4.53 17.19 -20.10
N PRO A 156 4.51 18.47 -20.53
CA PRO A 156 4.19 19.57 -19.64
C PRO A 156 2.80 19.45 -19.03
N ILE A 157 2.65 19.76 -17.74
CA ILE A 157 1.34 19.80 -17.06
C ILE A 157 0.85 21.25 -17.04
N PRO A 158 -0.18 21.63 -17.83
CA PRO A 158 -0.57 23.03 -18.00
C PRO A 158 -0.95 23.74 -16.70
N ARG A 159 -1.62 23.04 -15.78
CA ARG A 159 -1.97 23.58 -14.45
C ARG A 159 -0.72 23.93 -13.64
N HIS A 160 0.31 23.07 -13.65
CA HIS A 160 1.56 23.33 -12.92
C HIS A 160 2.30 24.51 -13.52
N LEU A 161 2.39 24.59 -14.85
CA LEU A 161 2.98 25.75 -15.53
C LEU A 161 2.24 27.05 -15.20
N ALA A 162 0.91 27.01 -15.18
CA ALA A 162 0.10 28.18 -14.80
C ALA A 162 0.34 28.59 -13.33
N THR A 163 0.46 27.63 -12.41
CA THR A 163 0.82 27.87 -11.02
C THR A 163 2.21 28.51 -10.89
N LEU A 164 3.24 27.92 -11.51
CA LEU A 164 4.62 28.42 -11.46
C LEU A 164 4.79 29.81 -12.10
N ALA A 165 3.92 30.17 -13.04
CA ALA A 165 3.92 31.47 -13.68
C ALA A 165 3.19 32.56 -12.87
N SER A 166 2.29 32.19 -11.96
CA SER A 166 1.40 33.12 -11.27
C SER A 166 1.62 33.23 -9.76
N GLN A 167 2.31 32.26 -9.16
CA GLN A 167 2.53 32.19 -7.71
C GLN A 167 4.02 32.31 -7.36
N PRO A 168 4.36 32.84 -6.16
CA PRO A 168 5.73 32.86 -5.68
C PRO A 168 6.23 31.43 -5.46
N TRP A 169 7.49 31.20 -5.83
CA TRP A 169 8.13 29.91 -5.67
C TRP A 169 8.62 29.72 -4.22
N LEU A 170 8.60 28.49 -3.75
CA LEU A 170 9.20 28.02 -2.51
C LEU A 170 10.73 28.17 -2.55
N THR A 171 11.29 28.33 -1.37
CA THR A 171 12.74 28.25 -1.14
C THR A 171 13.18 26.79 -1.05
N ALA A 172 14.47 26.52 -1.28
CA ALA A 172 15.05 25.19 -1.08
C ALA A 172 14.78 24.66 0.34
N GLY A 173 14.91 25.52 1.35
CA GLY A 173 14.64 25.16 2.74
C GLY A 173 13.17 24.84 3.03
N GLU A 174 12.21 25.37 2.26
CA GLU A 174 10.80 25.00 2.38
C GLU A 174 10.51 23.65 1.73
N LEU A 175 11.08 23.38 0.54
CA LEU A 175 10.98 22.08 -0.13
C LEU A 175 11.60 20.94 0.71
N LEU A 176 12.80 21.16 1.26
CA LEU A 176 13.52 20.15 2.06
C LEU A 176 12.80 19.82 3.37
N ARG A 177 12.10 20.79 3.97
CA ARG A 177 11.35 20.61 5.23
C ARG A 177 9.89 20.22 5.02
N ALA A 178 9.42 20.12 3.79
CA ALA A 178 8.05 19.75 3.50
C ALA A 178 7.76 18.34 4.02
N SER A 179 6.66 18.19 4.74
CA SER A 179 6.19 16.94 5.33
C SER A 179 4.67 16.84 5.19
N ARG A 180 4.11 15.64 5.40
CA ARG A 180 2.65 15.42 5.38
C ARG A 180 1.91 16.24 6.46
N ALA A 181 2.62 16.70 7.49
CA ALA A 181 2.11 17.60 8.54
C ALA A 181 2.24 19.10 8.20
N SER A 182 2.89 19.44 7.08
CA SER A 182 3.08 20.82 6.67
C SER A 182 1.79 21.43 6.07
N PRO A 183 1.60 22.77 6.14
CA PRO A 183 0.42 23.44 5.59
C PRO A 183 0.17 23.19 4.09
N PHE A 184 1.21 22.74 3.37
CA PHE A 184 1.18 22.39 1.95
C PHE A 184 0.24 21.22 1.59
N TYR A 185 -0.24 20.44 2.55
CA TYR A 185 -1.21 19.36 2.26
C TYR A 185 -2.68 19.78 2.50
N GLY A 186 -2.90 20.84 3.30
CA GLY A 186 -4.24 21.26 3.75
C GLY A 186 -4.80 22.54 3.10
N GLU A 187 -3.93 23.44 2.61
CA GLU A 187 -4.36 24.68 1.96
C GLU A 187 -4.26 24.58 0.43
N GLN A 188 -5.39 24.68 -0.28
CA GLN A 188 -5.50 24.47 -1.74
C GLN A 188 -4.50 25.27 -2.59
N THR A 189 -4.07 26.45 -2.13
CA THR A 189 -3.14 27.33 -2.86
C THR A 189 -1.67 26.98 -2.63
N LEU A 190 -1.25 26.78 -1.37
CA LEU A 190 0.12 26.36 -1.02
C LEU A 190 0.43 24.93 -1.48
N ALA A 191 -0.59 24.07 -1.47
CA ALA A 191 -0.51 22.73 -2.07
C ALA A 191 -0.17 22.81 -3.56
N GLY A 192 -0.83 23.71 -4.30
CA GLY A 192 -0.64 23.83 -5.74
C GLY A 192 0.79 24.16 -6.15
N VAL A 193 1.45 25.10 -5.45
CA VAL A 193 2.84 25.49 -5.73
C VAL A 193 3.81 24.37 -5.38
N PHE A 194 3.62 23.74 -4.22
CA PHE A 194 4.46 22.62 -3.79
C PHE A 194 4.46 21.49 -4.82
N TYR A 195 3.27 21.04 -5.28
CA TYR A 195 3.17 20.00 -6.31
C TYR A 195 3.82 20.42 -7.63
N ALA A 196 3.62 21.68 -8.04
CA ALA A 196 4.15 22.17 -9.30
C ALA A 196 5.69 22.28 -9.30
N GLU A 197 6.29 22.78 -8.21
CA GLU A 197 7.75 22.85 -8.08
C GLU A 197 8.38 21.48 -7.89
N SER A 198 7.76 20.61 -7.09
CA SER A 198 8.19 19.23 -6.91
C SER A 198 8.20 18.48 -8.25
N TRP A 199 7.12 18.62 -9.04
CA TRP A 199 7.05 18.08 -10.40
C TRP A 199 8.16 18.62 -11.30
N ALA A 200 8.37 19.94 -11.32
CA ALA A 200 9.37 20.56 -12.18
C ALA A 200 10.79 20.12 -11.80
N LEU A 201 11.08 20.03 -10.50
CA LEU A 201 12.37 19.56 -9.98
C LEU A 201 12.59 18.09 -10.34
N ALA A 202 11.61 17.22 -10.08
CA ALA A 202 11.69 15.81 -10.48
C ALA A 202 11.86 15.66 -12.00
N HIS A 203 11.17 16.48 -12.80
CA HIS A 203 11.32 16.52 -14.25
C HIS A 203 12.76 16.85 -14.65
N MET A 204 13.33 17.94 -14.13
CA MET A 204 14.73 18.32 -14.38
C MET A 204 15.69 17.21 -13.98
N LEU A 205 15.54 16.68 -12.77
CA LEU A 205 16.43 15.67 -12.21
C LEU A 205 16.40 14.36 -13.00
N ASN A 206 15.23 13.91 -13.44
CA ASN A 206 15.10 12.63 -14.14
C ASN A 206 15.35 12.74 -15.65
N LEU A 207 15.16 13.91 -16.27
CA LEU A 207 15.11 14.02 -17.73
C LEU A 207 16.16 14.95 -18.34
N ALA A 208 16.68 15.93 -17.60
CA ALA A 208 17.66 16.86 -18.14
C ALA A 208 19.06 16.21 -18.24
N PRO A 209 19.79 16.39 -19.36
CA PRO A 209 21.18 15.93 -19.47
C PRO A 209 22.07 16.53 -18.36
N GLY A 210 22.99 15.73 -17.81
CA GLY A 210 23.85 16.13 -16.70
C GLY A 210 23.21 16.07 -15.32
N TRP A 211 21.88 16.08 -15.23
CA TRP A 211 21.15 15.78 -13.99
C TRP A 211 20.75 14.30 -13.94
N ARG A 212 20.12 13.81 -15.02
CA ARG A 212 19.64 12.42 -15.10
C ARG A 212 20.75 11.38 -14.91
N ASP A 213 21.97 11.70 -15.31
CA ASP A 213 23.10 10.78 -15.33
C ASP A 213 23.57 10.46 -13.90
N GLU A 214 23.37 11.40 -12.96
CA GLU A 214 23.73 11.28 -11.54
C GLU A 214 22.57 10.83 -10.64
N MET A 215 21.35 10.68 -11.19
CA MET A 215 20.19 10.26 -10.41
C MET A 215 20.34 8.92 -9.68
N PRO A 216 21.01 7.89 -10.24
CA PRO A 216 21.25 6.65 -9.49
C PRO A 216 22.06 6.88 -8.20
N VAL A 217 23.02 7.81 -8.23
CA VAL A 217 23.83 8.19 -7.06
C VAL A 217 22.96 8.90 -6.03
N PHE A 218 22.16 9.87 -6.47
CA PHE A 218 21.26 10.61 -5.59
C PHE A 218 20.21 9.69 -4.94
N ALA A 219 19.57 8.82 -5.72
CA ALA A 219 18.58 7.88 -5.23
C ALA A 219 19.18 6.90 -4.19
N ALA A 220 20.41 6.43 -4.41
CA ALA A 220 21.12 5.59 -3.46
C ALA A 220 21.45 6.33 -2.16
N ALA A 221 21.86 7.60 -2.25
CA ALA A 221 22.14 8.43 -1.08
C ALA A 221 20.86 8.71 -0.26
N LEU A 222 19.75 9.07 -0.91
CA LEU A 222 18.46 9.23 -0.23
C LEU A 222 17.97 7.94 0.44
N ALA A 223 18.09 6.80 -0.25
CA ALA A 223 17.71 5.51 0.31
C ALA A 223 18.58 5.07 1.51
N SER A 224 19.71 5.73 1.76
CA SER A 224 20.55 5.50 2.95
C SER A 224 20.17 6.34 4.16
N GLY A 225 19.18 7.24 4.04
CA GLY A 225 18.69 8.07 5.14
C GLY A 225 19.59 9.26 5.50
N GLY A 226 20.56 9.60 4.64
CA GLY A 226 21.45 10.75 4.84
C GLY A 226 20.73 12.10 4.68
N ASP A 227 21.41 13.19 5.09
CA ASP A 227 20.92 14.55 4.87
C ASP A 227 20.68 14.82 3.38
N GLN A 228 19.55 15.43 3.05
CA GLN A 228 19.13 15.64 1.67
C GLN A 228 20.07 16.56 0.89
N ASP A 229 20.60 17.62 1.53
CA ASP A 229 21.49 18.57 0.85
C ASP A 229 22.89 17.97 0.70
N GLU A 230 23.35 17.14 1.65
CA GLU A 230 24.56 16.33 1.49
C GLU A 230 24.42 15.32 0.35
N ALA A 231 23.29 14.61 0.26
CA ALA A 231 23.00 13.71 -0.84
C ALA A 231 23.01 14.44 -2.18
N PHE A 232 22.45 15.65 -2.22
CA PHE A 232 22.41 16.50 -3.42
C PHE A 232 23.82 16.93 -3.86
N ARG A 233 24.66 17.37 -2.91
CA ARG A 233 26.05 17.74 -3.18
C ARG A 233 26.88 16.55 -3.63
N ALA A 234 26.69 15.39 -3.01
CA ALA A 234 27.41 14.18 -3.36
C ALA A 234 27.09 13.70 -4.78
N ALA A 235 25.83 13.78 -5.19
CA ALA A 235 25.40 13.34 -6.52
C ALA A 235 25.67 14.39 -7.61
N PHE A 236 25.31 15.65 -7.38
CA PHE A 236 25.27 16.68 -8.43
C PHE A 236 26.39 17.72 -8.31
N GLY A 237 27.20 17.69 -7.25
CA GLY A 237 28.21 18.72 -6.97
C GLY A 237 27.60 20.10 -6.66
N LYS A 238 26.30 20.17 -6.36
CA LYS A 238 25.52 21.39 -6.17
C LYS A 238 24.64 21.30 -4.92
N THR A 239 24.21 22.44 -4.38
CA THR A 239 23.21 22.49 -3.30
C THR A 239 21.79 22.52 -3.88
N MET A 240 20.79 22.20 -3.04
CA MET A 240 19.38 22.35 -3.42
C MET A 240 19.05 23.80 -3.82
N GLU A 241 19.64 24.80 -3.14
CA GLU A 241 19.49 26.22 -3.48
C GLU A 241 19.91 26.51 -4.94
N GLN A 242 21.05 25.96 -5.36
CA GLN A 242 21.55 26.11 -6.73
C GLN A 242 20.65 25.36 -7.73
N ALA A 243 20.14 24.19 -7.37
CA ALA A 243 19.22 23.43 -8.20
C ALA A 243 17.91 24.18 -8.44
N VAL A 244 17.31 24.76 -7.39
CA VAL A 244 16.08 25.58 -7.49
C VAL A 244 16.32 26.83 -8.34
N ALA A 245 17.50 27.45 -8.24
CA ALA A 245 17.85 28.59 -9.09
C ALA A 245 17.93 28.20 -10.59
N GLU A 246 18.54 27.06 -10.91
CA GLU A 246 18.60 26.53 -12.28
C GLU A 246 17.23 26.05 -12.79
N LEU A 247 16.42 25.49 -11.90
CA LEU A 247 15.07 25.00 -12.21
C LEU A 247 14.19 26.09 -12.83
N ARG A 248 14.29 27.33 -12.35
CA ARG A 248 13.53 28.46 -12.90
C ARG A 248 13.84 28.72 -14.39
N LEU A 249 15.11 28.54 -14.79
CA LEU A 249 15.52 28.64 -16.18
C LEU A 249 15.12 27.40 -16.99
N TYR A 250 15.15 26.24 -16.34
CA TYR A 250 14.79 24.96 -16.92
C TYR A 250 13.32 24.91 -17.35
N VAL A 251 12.40 25.37 -16.50
CA VAL A 251 10.95 25.34 -16.79
C VAL A 251 10.60 26.06 -18.11
N GLY A 252 11.32 27.13 -18.45
CA GLY A 252 11.13 27.84 -19.73
C GLY A 252 11.60 27.06 -20.97
N ARG A 253 12.31 25.95 -20.81
CA ARG A 253 12.86 25.10 -21.89
C ARG A 253 12.42 23.64 -21.77
N LEU A 254 11.42 23.38 -20.94
CA LEU A 254 10.93 22.04 -20.64
C LEU A 254 10.47 21.35 -21.93
N HIS A 255 10.90 20.11 -22.12
CA HIS A 255 10.49 19.27 -23.22
C HIS A 255 10.24 17.84 -22.73
N SER A 256 9.43 17.10 -23.48
CA SER A 256 9.28 15.67 -23.26
C SER A 256 10.51 14.91 -23.77
N VAL A 257 10.72 13.72 -23.24
CA VAL A 257 11.84 12.82 -23.59
C VAL A 257 11.28 11.46 -23.95
N SER A 258 11.77 10.87 -25.04
CA SER A 258 11.52 9.46 -25.36
C SER A 258 12.41 8.59 -24.46
N LEU A 259 11.80 7.71 -23.68
CA LEU A 259 12.50 6.70 -22.90
C LEU A 259 12.79 5.48 -23.79
N ASP A 260 13.96 4.87 -23.59
CA ASP A 260 14.38 3.66 -24.33
C ASP A 260 13.54 2.41 -23.97
N ALA A 261 12.68 2.52 -22.94
CA ALA A 261 11.72 1.50 -22.56
C ALA A 261 10.60 1.39 -23.62
N ALA A 262 10.87 0.68 -24.71
CA ALA A 262 9.85 0.27 -25.68
C ALA A 262 9.11 -0.95 -25.12
N PRO A 263 7.80 -0.89 -24.85
CA PRO A 263 7.07 -2.09 -24.58
C PRO A 263 6.71 -2.67 -25.95
N GLN A 264 7.16 -3.89 -26.25
CA GLN A 264 6.33 -4.72 -27.11
C GLN A 264 5.00 -4.91 -26.35
N LEU A 265 4.04 -4.01 -26.56
CA LEU A 265 2.71 -4.02 -25.93
C LEU A 265 1.88 -5.13 -26.56
N SER A 266 2.20 -6.39 -26.22
CA SER A 266 1.13 -7.35 -26.13
C SER A 266 0.44 -7.04 -24.79
N PRO A 267 -0.85 -6.67 -24.77
CA PRO A 267 -1.58 -6.60 -23.52
C PRO A 267 -1.35 -7.93 -22.79
N ASP A 268 -0.93 -7.88 -21.54
CA ASP A 268 -0.84 -9.08 -20.73
C ASP A 268 -2.18 -9.80 -20.82
N ARG A 269 -2.15 -11.13 -20.80
CA ARG A 269 -3.38 -11.91 -20.86
C ARG A 269 -4.28 -11.49 -19.70
N GLN A 270 -5.36 -10.80 -20.03
CA GLN A 270 -6.32 -10.30 -19.07
C GLN A 270 -7.49 -11.27 -18.93
N THR A 271 -7.91 -11.49 -17.69
CA THR A 271 -9.15 -12.18 -17.38
C THR A 271 -10.11 -11.22 -16.72
N THR A 272 -11.37 -11.22 -17.15
CA THR A 272 -12.47 -10.53 -16.50
C THR A 272 -13.43 -11.58 -15.97
N GLU A 273 -13.79 -11.49 -14.70
CA GLU A 273 -14.85 -12.30 -14.12
C GLU A 273 -15.78 -11.43 -13.28
N ARG A 274 -17.04 -11.80 -13.22
CA ARG A 274 -17.98 -11.20 -12.27
C ARG A 274 -17.81 -11.91 -10.93
N ILE A 275 -17.55 -11.14 -9.87
CA ILE A 275 -17.43 -11.73 -8.53
C ILE A 275 -18.82 -11.93 -7.93
N THR A 276 -18.92 -12.90 -7.04
CA THR A 276 -20.17 -13.14 -6.32
C THR A 276 -20.48 -11.97 -5.37
N PRO A 277 -21.76 -11.72 -5.03
CA PRO A 277 -22.11 -10.62 -4.14
C PRO A 277 -21.39 -10.66 -2.79
N ILE A 278 -21.15 -11.86 -2.24
CA ILE A 278 -20.41 -12.03 -0.99
C ILE A 278 -18.93 -11.67 -1.13
N GLU A 279 -18.27 -12.01 -2.24
CA GLU A 279 -16.87 -11.61 -2.47
C GLU A 279 -16.75 -10.09 -2.54
N GLY A 280 -17.69 -9.43 -3.22
CA GLY A 280 -17.73 -7.96 -3.29
C GLY A 280 -18.03 -7.31 -1.94
N ILE A 281 -18.88 -7.91 -1.10
CA ILE A 281 -19.12 -7.44 0.27
C ILE A 281 -17.86 -7.60 1.12
N LEU A 282 -17.24 -8.79 1.13
CA LEU A 282 -16.06 -9.07 1.95
C LEU A 282 -14.86 -8.21 1.55
N ALA A 283 -14.63 -8.00 0.25
CA ALA A 283 -13.55 -7.12 -0.22
C ALA A 283 -13.74 -5.67 0.24
N ARG A 284 -14.98 -5.18 0.29
CA ARG A 284 -15.31 -3.85 0.80
C ARG A 284 -15.24 -3.76 2.32
N ALA A 285 -15.64 -4.83 3.03
CA ALA A 285 -15.49 -4.93 4.48
C ALA A 285 -14.01 -4.87 4.90
N ASP A 286 -13.17 -5.63 4.20
CA ASP A 286 -11.72 -5.65 4.35
C ASP A 286 -11.10 -4.26 4.12
N LEU A 287 -11.47 -3.59 3.01
CA LEU A 287 -11.04 -2.22 2.76
C LEU A 287 -11.48 -1.26 3.89
N ALA A 288 -12.72 -1.38 4.36
CA ALA A 288 -13.24 -0.54 5.44
C ALA A 288 -12.45 -0.72 6.76
N LEU A 289 -12.01 -1.94 7.09
CA LEU A 289 -11.13 -2.20 8.22
C LEU A 289 -9.77 -1.49 8.08
N HIS A 290 -9.17 -1.54 6.89
CA HIS A 290 -7.86 -0.97 6.61
C HIS A 290 -7.84 0.56 6.59
N VAL A 291 -8.95 1.20 6.20
CA VAL A 291 -9.12 2.65 6.35
C VAL A 291 -9.65 3.04 7.75
N HIS A 292 -9.70 2.08 8.68
CA HIS A 292 -10.17 2.24 10.06
C HIS A 292 -11.61 2.76 10.20
N ASN A 293 -12.45 2.60 9.17
CA ASN A 293 -13.87 2.93 9.24
C ASN A 293 -14.64 1.73 9.81
N ILE A 294 -14.59 1.58 11.14
CA ILE A 294 -15.17 0.46 11.89
C ILE A 294 -16.68 0.33 11.67
N GLU A 295 -17.40 1.44 11.57
CA GLU A 295 -18.85 1.40 11.36
C GLU A 295 -19.21 0.94 9.95
N LEU A 296 -18.46 1.37 8.93
CA LEU A 296 -18.64 0.87 7.56
C LEU A 296 -18.26 -0.61 7.45
N ALA A 297 -17.16 -1.02 8.09
CA ALA A 297 -16.74 -2.43 8.15
C ALA A 297 -17.82 -3.30 8.78
N ARG A 298 -18.36 -2.88 9.94
CA ARG A 298 -19.48 -3.55 10.62
C ARG A 298 -20.67 -3.73 9.69
N ALA A 299 -21.10 -2.65 9.03
CA ALA A 299 -22.25 -2.70 8.12
C ALA A 299 -22.03 -3.71 6.97
N TRP A 300 -20.81 -3.80 6.44
CA TRP A 300 -20.49 -4.80 5.43
C TRP A 300 -20.48 -6.22 5.97
N PHE A 301 -19.90 -6.47 7.15
CA PHE A 301 -19.90 -7.81 7.73
C PHE A 301 -21.32 -8.27 8.14
N GLU A 302 -22.18 -7.38 8.65
CA GLU A 302 -23.59 -7.70 8.90
C GLU A 302 -24.32 -8.08 7.61
N ASN A 303 -23.98 -7.44 6.48
CA ASN A 303 -24.51 -7.82 5.18
C ASN A 303 -23.95 -9.16 4.69
N ALA A 304 -22.67 -9.44 4.95
CA ALA A 304 -22.04 -10.71 4.64
C ALA A 304 -22.74 -11.87 5.39
N GLU A 305 -22.98 -11.70 6.69
CA GLU A 305 -23.67 -12.68 7.54
C GLU A 305 -25.11 -12.91 7.07
N LYS A 306 -25.86 -11.86 6.72
CA LYS A 306 -27.22 -12.00 6.16
C LYS A 306 -27.24 -12.75 4.82
N LEU A 307 -26.24 -12.54 3.98
CA LEU A 307 -26.16 -13.14 2.65
C LEU A 307 -25.68 -14.59 2.70
N ARG A 308 -24.66 -14.86 3.52
CA ARG A 308 -24.04 -16.17 3.71
C ARG A 308 -23.59 -16.33 5.17
N PRO A 309 -24.45 -16.86 6.06
CA PRO A 309 -24.14 -17.06 7.47
C PRO A 309 -23.01 -18.05 7.74
N ASP A 310 -22.65 -18.89 6.76
CA ASP A 310 -21.67 -19.96 6.82
C ASP A 310 -20.39 -19.64 6.03
N SER A 311 -20.04 -18.36 5.88
CA SER A 311 -18.79 -17.97 5.20
C SER A 311 -17.61 -17.95 6.17
N PRO A 312 -16.61 -18.85 6.04
CA PRO A 312 -15.43 -18.81 6.89
C PRO A 312 -14.68 -17.48 6.80
N GLU A 313 -14.62 -16.85 5.62
CA GLU A 313 -13.98 -15.55 5.40
C GLU A 313 -14.72 -14.40 6.08
N ALA A 314 -16.06 -14.46 6.16
CA ALA A 314 -16.84 -13.47 6.89
C ALA A 314 -16.59 -13.58 8.40
N GLU A 315 -16.48 -14.81 8.91
CA GLU A 315 -16.20 -15.08 10.32
C GLU A 315 -14.76 -14.70 10.68
N SER A 316 -13.77 -14.92 9.79
CA SER A 316 -12.43 -14.35 9.94
C SER A 316 -12.47 -12.83 10.06
N GLY A 317 -13.14 -12.15 9.12
CA GLY A 317 -13.21 -10.69 9.10
C GLY A 317 -13.99 -10.09 10.28
N LEU A 318 -15.03 -10.79 10.77
CA LEU A 318 -15.72 -10.45 12.03
C LEU A 318 -14.80 -10.59 13.25
N GLY A 319 -13.88 -11.57 13.22
CA GLY A 319 -12.81 -11.70 14.21
C GLY A 319 -11.90 -10.47 14.23
N THR A 320 -11.42 -10.05 13.05
CA THR A 320 -10.59 -8.85 12.88
C THR A 320 -11.33 -7.58 13.30
N LEU A 321 -12.61 -7.43 12.93
CA LEU A 321 -13.46 -6.34 13.39
C LEU A 321 -13.57 -6.32 14.93
N ALA A 322 -13.79 -7.48 15.55
CA ALA A 322 -13.88 -7.59 17.00
C ALA A 322 -12.55 -7.23 17.70
N LEU A 323 -11.40 -7.54 17.10
CA LEU A 323 -10.09 -7.07 17.57
C LEU A 323 -9.98 -5.55 17.50
N ALA A 324 -10.36 -4.95 16.37
CA ALA A 324 -10.34 -3.49 16.19
C ALA A 324 -11.26 -2.76 17.19
N GLU A 325 -12.32 -3.43 17.67
CA GLU A 325 -13.21 -2.94 18.72
C GLU A 325 -12.72 -3.22 20.14
N GLY A 326 -11.59 -3.89 20.32
CA GLY A 326 -11.05 -4.33 21.60
C GLY A 326 -11.80 -5.50 22.25
N ARG A 327 -12.69 -6.19 21.51
CA ARG A 327 -13.52 -7.30 21.99
C ARG A 327 -12.82 -8.65 21.78
N ARG A 328 -11.70 -8.86 22.46
CA ARG A 328 -10.83 -10.05 22.31
C ARG A 328 -11.55 -11.41 22.43
N ASP A 329 -12.44 -11.58 23.40
CA ASP A 329 -13.17 -12.86 23.56
C ASP A 329 -14.08 -13.16 22.37
N ARG A 330 -14.72 -12.12 21.81
CA ARG A 330 -15.52 -12.28 20.60
C ARG A 330 -14.64 -12.60 19.41
N ALA A 331 -13.53 -11.88 19.25
CA ALA A 331 -12.56 -12.15 18.19
C ALA A 331 -12.11 -13.61 18.19
N LYS A 332 -11.70 -14.13 19.36
CA LYS A 332 -11.35 -15.53 19.54
C LYS A 332 -12.44 -16.48 19.05
N ALA A 333 -13.68 -16.27 19.48
CA ALA A 333 -14.81 -17.12 19.09
C ALA A 333 -15.10 -17.06 17.57
N HIS A 334 -14.94 -15.88 16.95
CA HIS A 334 -15.09 -15.71 15.50
C HIS A 334 -13.99 -16.45 14.73
N PHE A 335 -12.72 -16.30 15.13
CA PHE A 335 -11.61 -17.01 14.50
C PHE A 335 -11.69 -18.54 14.67
N GLU A 336 -12.09 -19.02 15.85
CA GLU A 336 -12.32 -20.46 16.08
C GLU A 336 -13.39 -20.99 15.13
N ARG A 337 -14.53 -20.30 14.98
CA ARG A 337 -15.58 -20.69 14.02
C ARG A 337 -15.09 -20.64 12.58
N ALA A 338 -14.37 -19.59 12.18
CA ALA A 338 -13.79 -19.48 10.84
C ALA A 338 -12.90 -20.69 10.52
N ILE A 339 -12.03 -21.07 11.45
CA ILE A 339 -11.11 -22.20 11.31
C ILE A 339 -11.87 -23.53 11.25
N ASP A 340 -12.88 -23.72 12.11
CA ASP A 340 -13.71 -24.94 12.12
C ASP A 340 -14.51 -25.11 10.82
N MET A 341 -14.90 -24.01 10.18
CA MET A 341 -15.52 -24.00 8.85
C MET A 341 -14.53 -24.15 7.70
N GLY A 342 -13.23 -24.29 7.98
CA GLY A 342 -12.20 -24.52 6.97
C GLY A 342 -11.62 -23.26 6.33
N SER A 343 -11.59 -22.14 7.06
CA SER A 343 -10.93 -20.91 6.61
C SER A 343 -9.50 -21.18 6.15
N LYS A 344 -9.12 -20.55 5.03
CA LYS A 344 -7.77 -20.60 4.45
C LYS A 344 -7.00 -19.29 4.67
N ASP A 345 -7.54 -18.43 5.51
CA ASP A 345 -6.99 -17.13 5.83
C ASP A 345 -5.82 -17.29 6.84
N PRO A 346 -4.56 -16.98 6.46
CA PRO A 346 -3.42 -17.09 7.36
C PRO A 346 -3.55 -16.14 8.58
N ALA A 347 -4.12 -14.93 8.43
CA ALA A 347 -4.36 -14.02 9.54
C ALA A 347 -5.26 -14.65 10.61
N ALA A 348 -6.32 -15.37 10.23
CA ALA A 348 -7.21 -15.98 11.22
C ALA A 348 -6.48 -16.99 12.13
N TYR A 349 -5.54 -17.76 11.57
CA TYR A 349 -4.69 -18.67 12.34
C TYR A 349 -3.72 -17.90 13.25
N PHE A 350 -3.05 -16.89 12.70
CA PHE A 350 -2.09 -16.07 13.43
C PHE A 350 -2.75 -15.30 14.59
N GLU A 351 -3.85 -14.60 14.33
CA GLU A 351 -4.57 -13.80 15.32
C GLU A 351 -5.14 -14.67 16.44
N LEU A 352 -5.68 -15.86 16.12
CA LEU A 352 -6.06 -16.81 17.16
C LEU A 352 -4.86 -17.25 18.00
N ALA A 353 -3.71 -17.51 17.37
CA ALA A 353 -2.48 -17.85 18.09
C ALA A 353 -2.06 -16.73 19.04
N MET A 354 -2.11 -15.47 18.60
CA MET A 354 -1.76 -14.31 19.43
C MET A 354 -2.73 -14.14 20.60
N LEU A 355 -4.03 -14.28 20.38
CA LEU A 355 -5.03 -14.27 21.46
C LEU A 355 -4.83 -15.40 22.48
N LEU A 356 -4.46 -16.60 22.03
CA LEU A 356 -4.17 -17.72 22.92
C LEU A 356 -2.88 -17.49 23.73
N ARG A 357 -1.86 -16.89 23.12
CA ARG A 357 -0.63 -16.50 23.79
C ARG A 357 -0.89 -15.44 24.87
N GLU A 358 -1.63 -14.38 24.54
CA GLU A 358 -2.02 -13.32 25.49
C GLU A 358 -2.84 -13.86 26.67
N SER A 359 -3.74 -14.82 26.41
CA SER A 359 -4.58 -15.45 27.45
C SER A 359 -3.86 -16.52 28.29
N GLY A 360 -2.56 -16.74 28.08
CA GLY A 360 -1.78 -17.72 28.84
C GLY A 360 -2.10 -19.19 28.50
N SER A 361 -2.64 -19.45 27.31
CA SER A 361 -3.01 -20.79 26.83
C SER A 361 -2.16 -21.23 25.63
N PRO A 362 -0.81 -21.34 25.75
CA PRO A 362 0.09 -21.44 24.61
C PRO A 362 0.10 -22.80 23.89
N ALA A 363 -0.62 -23.81 24.40
CA ALA A 363 -0.53 -25.18 23.92
C ALA A 363 -0.81 -25.37 22.41
N ARG A 364 -1.56 -24.46 21.79
CA ARG A 364 -1.90 -24.50 20.36
C ARG A 364 -1.21 -23.45 19.50
N VAL A 365 -0.37 -22.59 20.09
CA VAL A 365 0.24 -21.45 19.38
C VAL A 365 1.10 -21.93 18.21
N GLY A 366 2.04 -22.85 18.45
CA GLY A 366 2.90 -23.40 17.39
C GLY A 366 2.12 -24.12 16.28
N GLU A 367 1.04 -24.85 16.62
CA GLU A 367 0.16 -25.51 15.63
C GLU A 367 -0.50 -24.49 14.71
N LEU A 368 -1.08 -23.43 15.29
CA LEU A 368 -1.77 -22.39 14.54
C LEU A 368 -0.80 -21.58 13.67
N LEU A 369 0.39 -21.24 14.18
CA LEU A 369 1.42 -20.54 13.40
C LEU A 369 1.92 -21.40 12.22
N ALA A 370 2.11 -22.70 12.42
CA ALA A 370 2.46 -23.61 11.33
C ALA A 370 1.36 -23.72 10.26
N ARG A 371 0.08 -23.65 10.68
CA ARG A 371 -1.06 -23.60 9.75
C ARG A 371 -1.14 -22.28 9.00
N ALA A 372 -0.83 -21.15 9.62
CA ALA A 372 -0.70 -19.87 8.93
C ALA A 372 0.35 -19.95 7.81
N ILE A 373 1.53 -20.50 8.09
CA ILE A 373 2.61 -20.70 7.10
C ILE A 373 2.19 -21.72 6.01
N THR A 374 1.39 -22.72 6.37
CA THR A 374 0.87 -23.66 5.37
C THR A 374 -0.14 -22.99 4.43
N ALA A 375 -0.94 -22.07 4.94
CA ALA A 375 -1.89 -21.29 4.15
C ALA A 375 -1.18 -20.27 3.26
N ASP A 376 -0.16 -19.58 3.79
CA ASP A 376 0.73 -18.70 3.05
C ASP A 376 2.20 -18.88 3.51
N PRO A 377 3.05 -19.53 2.69
CA PRO A 377 4.47 -19.72 3.00
C PRO A 377 5.30 -18.43 3.12
N ASN A 378 4.76 -17.28 2.71
CA ASN A 378 5.39 -15.98 2.88
C ASN A 378 4.78 -15.16 4.02
N PHE A 379 3.93 -15.76 4.88
CA PHE A 379 3.32 -15.07 6.01
C PHE A 379 4.39 -14.72 7.06
N GLY A 380 4.90 -13.49 6.97
CA GLY A 380 6.11 -13.04 7.65
C GLY A 380 5.98 -13.04 9.16
N GLU A 381 4.83 -12.66 9.69
CA GLU A 381 4.55 -12.53 11.10
C GLU A 381 4.62 -13.88 11.83
N ALA A 382 4.07 -14.95 11.24
CA ALA A 382 4.18 -16.29 11.82
C ALA A 382 5.62 -16.80 11.80
N HIS A 383 6.35 -16.56 10.70
CA HIS A 383 7.77 -16.87 10.63
C HIS A 383 8.59 -16.10 11.67
N PHE A 384 8.27 -14.82 11.90
CA PHE A 384 8.93 -14.01 12.91
C PHE A 384 8.70 -14.59 14.31
N ILE A 385 7.45 -14.88 14.70
CA ILE A 385 7.14 -15.42 16.02
C ILE A 385 7.84 -16.78 16.25
N LEU A 386 7.70 -17.73 15.33
CA LEU A 386 8.36 -19.04 15.46
C LEU A 386 9.89 -18.90 15.51
N GLY A 387 10.46 -17.96 14.76
CA GLY A 387 11.89 -17.67 14.80
C GLY A 387 12.35 -17.10 16.16
N THR A 388 11.55 -16.21 16.77
CA THR A 388 11.84 -15.70 18.11
C THR A 388 11.67 -16.77 19.19
N GLU A 389 10.66 -17.63 19.10
CA GLU A 389 10.46 -18.74 20.03
C GLU A 389 11.63 -19.75 19.95
N ALA A 390 12.07 -20.10 18.73
CA ALA A 390 13.26 -20.94 18.54
C ALA A 390 14.54 -20.29 19.08
N THR A 391 14.65 -18.95 19.00
CA THR A 391 15.78 -18.21 19.58
C THR A 391 15.78 -18.32 21.11
N ASP A 392 14.61 -18.20 21.74
CA ASP A 392 14.45 -18.31 23.19
C ASP A 392 14.75 -19.74 23.69
N ASP A 393 14.38 -20.76 22.89
CA ASP A 393 14.69 -22.17 23.14
C ASP A 393 16.17 -22.52 22.88
N GLY A 394 16.93 -21.61 22.26
CA GLY A 394 18.34 -21.80 21.91
C GLY A 394 18.59 -22.62 20.64
N ASP A 395 17.54 -22.95 19.88
CA ASP A 395 17.64 -23.57 18.55
C ASP A 395 17.89 -22.48 17.49
N TYR A 396 19.12 -21.98 17.46
CA TYR A 396 19.49 -20.85 16.61
C TYR A 396 19.46 -21.19 15.12
N GLU A 397 19.71 -22.44 14.74
CA GLU A 397 19.57 -22.92 13.37
C GLU A 397 18.12 -22.80 12.88
N ALA A 398 17.15 -23.34 13.62
CA ALA A 398 15.74 -23.21 13.26
C ALA A 398 15.27 -21.75 13.28
N ALA A 399 15.74 -20.97 14.26
CA ALA A 399 15.46 -19.55 14.35
C ALA A 399 15.90 -18.80 13.08
N ILE A 400 17.12 -19.06 12.60
CA ILE A 400 17.67 -18.40 11.40
C ILE A 400 16.85 -18.74 10.16
N ASP A 401 16.39 -19.98 10.00
CA ASP A 401 15.59 -20.37 8.83
C ASP A 401 14.26 -19.64 8.79
N HIS A 402 13.55 -19.57 9.93
CA HIS A 402 12.31 -18.82 10.04
C HIS A 402 12.52 -17.31 9.90
N LEU A 403 13.53 -16.73 10.55
CA LEU A 403 13.83 -15.30 10.47
C LEU A 403 14.31 -14.88 9.08
N ARG A 404 15.00 -15.75 8.32
CA ARG A 404 15.29 -15.52 6.90
C ARG A 404 14.03 -15.49 6.04
N ALA A 405 13.02 -16.31 6.34
CA ALA A 405 11.73 -16.21 5.66
C ALA A 405 11.01 -14.89 6.03
N ALA A 406 10.98 -14.55 7.32
CA ALA A 406 10.39 -13.30 7.80
C ALA A 406 11.05 -12.06 7.17
N THR A 407 12.37 -12.01 7.03
CA THR A 407 13.08 -10.88 6.39
C THR A 407 12.80 -10.75 4.89
N ARG A 408 12.48 -11.85 4.20
CA ARG A 408 12.02 -11.79 2.79
C ARG A 408 10.61 -11.23 2.68
N ALA A 409 9.73 -11.61 3.61
CA ALA A 409 8.34 -11.14 3.66
C ALA A 409 8.23 -9.70 4.20
N MET A 410 9.08 -9.30 5.14
CA MET A 410 9.02 -8.01 5.83
C MET A 410 10.38 -7.27 5.76
N PRO A 411 10.92 -7.00 4.56
CA PRO A 411 12.28 -6.47 4.39
C PRO A 411 12.48 -5.05 4.93
N ALA A 412 11.39 -4.33 5.21
CA ALA A 412 11.40 -2.97 5.75
C ALA A 412 11.23 -2.92 7.29
N ARG A 413 11.05 -4.05 7.97
CA ARG A 413 10.84 -4.09 9.43
C ARG A 413 12.16 -4.31 10.16
N SER A 414 12.64 -3.29 10.87
CA SER A 414 13.93 -3.33 11.60
C SER A 414 14.02 -4.47 12.60
N TYR A 415 12.96 -4.67 13.40
CA TYR A 415 12.93 -5.70 14.44
C TYR A 415 13.14 -7.12 13.89
N VAL A 416 12.74 -7.40 12.65
CA VAL A 416 12.91 -8.72 12.01
C VAL A 416 14.37 -8.96 11.66
N TRP A 417 15.04 -7.94 11.11
CA TRP A 417 16.48 -7.99 10.82
C TRP A 417 17.32 -8.06 12.10
N TYR A 418 16.90 -7.36 13.16
CA TYR A 418 17.53 -7.43 14.48
C TYR A 418 17.45 -8.85 15.05
N ALA A 419 16.27 -9.47 15.03
CA ALA A 419 16.10 -10.85 15.52
C ALA A 419 16.98 -11.83 14.73
N LEU A 420 17.04 -11.70 13.39
CA LEU A 420 17.93 -12.52 12.56
C LEU A 420 19.40 -12.33 12.94
N ALA A 421 19.84 -11.07 13.08
CA ALA A 421 21.20 -10.74 13.47
C ALA A 421 21.56 -11.34 14.84
N PHE A 422 20.63 -11.28 15.80
CA PHE A 422 20.83 -11.83 17.13
C PHE A 422 20.98 -13.36 17.10
N ALA A 423 20.09 -14.08 16.41
CA ALA A 423 20.18 -15.53 16.28
C ALA A 423 21.49 -15.96 15.58
N GLN A 424 21.88 -15.26 14.51
CA GLN A 424 23.16 -15.49 13.81
C GLN A 424 24.37 -15.26 14.73
N MET A 425 24.36 -14.19 15.52
CA MET A 425 25.42 -13.90 16.48
C MET A 425 25.54 -15.03 17.51
N LYS A 426 24.41 -15.51 18.05
CA LYS A 426 24.38 -16.59 19.03
C LYS A 426 24.89 -17.92 18.46
N LEU A 427 24.63 -18.19 17.18
CA LEU A 427 25.17 -19.36 16.48
C LEU A 427 26.66 -19.20 16.09
N GLY A 428 27.25 -18.01 16.24
CA GLY A 428 28.64 -17.72 15.86
C GLY A 428 28.83 -17.30 14.39
N GLN A 429 27.74 -17.05 13.66
CA GLN A 429 27.73 -16.53 12.29
C GLN A 429 27.99 -15.01 12.26
N ILE A 430 29.12 -14.56 12.80
CA ILE A 430 29.38 -13.13 13.08
C ILE A 430 29.35 -12.27 11.81
N GLY A 431 29.86 -12.77 10.68
CA GLY A 431 29.87 -12.02 9.42
C GLY A 431 28.45 -11.72 8.90
N GLU A 432 27.57 -12.73 8.93
CA GLU A 432 26.18 -12.60 8.51
C GLU A 432 25.36 -11.80 9.51
N ALA A 433 25.60 -12.00 10.81
CA ALA A 433 24.99 -11.25 11.89
C ALA A 433 25.25 -9.74 11.75
N ARG A 434 26.49 -9.34 11.45
CA ARG A 434 26.82 -7.94 11.14
C ARG A 434 25.97 -7.45 9.97
N ALA A 435 26.00 -8.14 8.82
CA ALA A 435 25.22 -7.71 7.65
C ALA A 435 23.71 -7.49 7.96
N SER A 436 23.12 -8.40 8.73
CA SER A 436 21.74 -8.30 9.21
C SER A 436 21.54 -7.12 10.17
N ALA A 437 22.44 -6.88 11.12
CA ALA A 437 22.36 -5.75 12.04
C ALA A 437 22.48 -4.39 11.31
N ALA A 438 23.35 -4.28 10.30
CA ALA A 438 23.39 -3.08 9.46
C ALA A 438 22.11 -2.89 8.65
N ARG A 439 21.44 -3.98 8.25
CA ARG A 439 20.14 -3.88 7.60
C ARG A 439 19.08 -3.40 8.59
N ALA A 440 19.07 -3.91 9.81
CA ALA A 440 18.19 -3.46 10.89
C ALA A 440 18.34 -1.95 11.14
N LEU A 441 19.58 -1.44 11.24
CA LEU A 441 19.88 -0.01 11.35
C LEU A 441 19.27 0.80 10.20
N ARG A 442 19.49 0.38 8.95
CA ARG A 442 18.96 1.08 7.76
C ARG A 442 17.43 1.09 7.68
N THR A 443 16.76 0.16 8.35
CA THR A 443 15.30 0.04 8.33
C THR A 443 14.64 0.48 9.64
N ALA A 444 15.42 1.03 10.59
CA ALA A 444 14.90 1.54 11.84
C ALA A 444 14.00 2.75 11.59
N ALA A 445 12.78 2.72 12.12
CA ALA A 445 11.81 3.81 12.03
C ALA A 445 11.75 4.62 13.33
N THR A 446 12.30 4.09 14.43
CA THR A 446 12.30 4.74 15.74
C THR A 446 13.70 4.78 16.36
N PRO A 447 13.98 5.76 17.25
CA PRO A 447 15.25 5.80 17.98
C PRO A 447 15.53 4.56 18.82
N GLU A 448 14.47 3.87 19.29
CA GLU A 448 14.60 2.63 20.04
C GLU A 448 15.10 1.48 19.15
N GLU A 449 14.51 1.30 17.97
CA GLU A 449 14.98 0.33 16.97
C GLU A 449 16.41 0.62 16.54
N GLU A 450 16.75 1.89 16.29
CA GLU A 450 18.10 2.33 15.94
C GLU A 450 19.09 1.99 17.05
N GLY A 451 18.76 2.32 18.31
CA GLY A 451 19.59 2.04 19.47
C GLY A 451 19.83 0.54 19.69
N MET A 452 18.77 -0.28 19.56
CA MET A 452 18.90 -1.74 19.66
C MET A 452 19.81 -2.31 18.56
N ALA A 453 19.59 -1.90 17.31
CA ALA A 453 20.38 -2.38 16.18
C ALA A 453 21.85 -1.91 16.25
N ALA A 454 22.10 -0.68 16.70
CA ALA A 454 23.44 -0.13 16.92
C ALA A 454 24.18 -0.92 18.00
N ALA A 455 23.54 -1.14 19.15
CA ALA A 455 24.15 -1.89 20.26
C ALA A 455 24.53 -3.32 19.84
N LEU A 456 23.66 -3.99 19.08
CA LEU A 456 23.97 -5.33 18.56
C LEU A 456 25.14 -5.29 17.58
N TRP A 457 25.15 -4.34 16.63
CA TRP A 457 26.26 -4.16 15.70
C TRP A 457 27.60 -3.93 16.42
N GLU A 458 27.63 -3.02 17.39
CA GLU A 458 28.82 -2.69 18.18
C GLU A 458 29.32 -3.88 19.02
N SER A 459 28.41 -4.68 19.58
CA SER A 459 28.77 -5.87 20.35
C SER A 459 29.59 -6.88 19.55
N MET A 460 29.42 -6.89 18.23
CA MET A 460 30.13 -7.76 17.31
C MET A 460 31.41 -7.14 16.74
N ALA A 461 31.74 -5.88 17.06
CA ALA A 461 32.88 -5.17 16.50
C ALA A 461 34.23 -5.55 17.14
N ASN A 462 34.20 -6.18 18.33
CA ASN A 462 35.38 -6.54 19.13
C ASN A 462 35.90 -7.95 18.87
#